data_AF-A0A3B8JIX3-F1
#
_entry.id   AF-A0A3B8JIX3-F1
#
_cell.length_a   1.000
_cell.length_b   1.000
_cell.length_c   1.000
_cell.angle_alpha   90.00
_cell.angle_beta   90.00
_cell.angle_gamma   90.00
#
_symmetry.space_group_name_H-M   'P 1'
#
loop_
_entity.id
_entity.type
_entity.pdbx_description
1 polymer ?
#
loop_
_entity_poly.entity_id
_entity_poly.type
_entity_poly.pdbx_seq_one_letter_code
_entity_poly.pdbx_strand_id
1 'polypeptide(L)' 'CQFAVDVDRQEPQPTTGNAIGLDVGLESFYTDSNGHTEPNPRFLKIAEKAIKHARAAHLQKGKR' A
#
# COMPACT_ATOMS: atom_id res chain seq x y z
N CYS A 1 1.29 14.03 -15.49
CA CYS A 1 0.49 12.99 -16.16
C CYS A 1 -0.70 12.69 -15.28
N GLN A 2 -1.93 12.80 -15.80
CA GLN A 2 -3.15 12.44 -15.09
C GLN A 2 -3.76 11.26 -15.84
N PHE A 3 -4.11 10.21 -15.12
CA PHE A 3 -4.74 9.00 -15.65
C PHE A 3 -6.16 8.97 -15.10
N ALA A 4 -7.16 8.92 -15.99
CA ALA A 4 -8.57 8.81 -15.64
C ALA A 4 -9.09 7.46 -16.11
N VAL A 5 -9.73 6.72 -15.21
CA VAL A 5 -10.44 5.48 -15.51
C VAL A 5 -11.92 5.78 -15.37
N ASP A 6 -12.64 5.69 -16.47
CA ASP A 6 -14.10 5.76 -16.48
C ASP A 6 -14.63 4.33 -16.29
N VAL A 7 -15.14 4.05 -15.09
CA VAL A 7 -15.73 2.75 -14.77
C VAL A 7 -17.02 2.97 -14.02
N ASP A 8 -18.08 2.32 -14.51
CA ASP A 8 -19.34 2.26 -13.80
C ASP A 8 -19.16 1.47 -12.50
N ARG A 9 -19.40 2.14 -11.37
CA ARG A 9 -19.38 1.52 -10.06
C ARG A 9 -20.61 0.64 -9.92
N GLN A 10 -20.44 -0.68 -10.01
CA GLN A 10 -21.48 -1.63 -9.60
C GLN A 10 -21.48 -1.77 -8.07
N GLU A 11 -22.61 -1.49 -7.41
CA GLU A 11 -22.87 -1.81 -5.99
C GLU A 11 -24.17 -2.63 -5.86
N PRO A 12 -24.36 -3.43 -4.79
CA PRO A 12 -23.51 -4.49 -4.28
C PRO A 12 -24.16 -5.87 -4.46
N GLN A 13 -23.37 -6.93 -4.35
CA GLN A 13 -23.88 -8.29 -4.12
C GLN A 13 -24.79 -8.32 -2.88
N PRO A 14 -25.79 -9.23 -2.83
CA PRO A 14 -26.58 -9.41 -1.62
C PRO A 14 -25.65 -9.67 -0.43
N THR A 15 -25.93 -9.01 0.69
CA THR A 15 -25.20 -9.23 1.94
C THR A 15 -25.22 -10.70 2.28
N THR A 16 -24.04 -11.29 2.53
CA THR A 16 -23.93 -12.71 2.90
C THR A 16 -24.43 -13.01 4.32
N GLY A 17 -24.81 -11.98 5.09
CA GLY A 17 -25.19 -12.09 6.51
C GLY A 17 -24.01 -12.25 7.46
N ASN A 18 -22.79 -12.41 6.92
CA ASN A 18 -21.57 -12.54 7.70
C ASN A 18 -20.90 -11.17 7.85
N ALA A 19 -20.51 -10.83 9.08
CA ALA A 19 -19.68 -9.67 9.37
C ALA A 19 -18.28 -10.15 9.78
N ILE A 20 -17.24 -9.50 9.25
CA ILE A 20 -15.85 -9.79 9.56
C ILE A 20 -15.21 -8.51 10.08
N GLY A 21 -14.55 -8.59 11.23
CA GLY A 21 -13.73 -7.49 11.75
C GLY A 21 -12.38 -7.47 11.04
N LEU A 22 -11.89 -6.29 10.68
CA LEU A 22 -10.57 -6.10 10.06
C LEU A 22 -9.77 -5.10 10.89
N ASP A 23 -8.69 -5.58 11.51
CA ASP A 23 -7.70 -4.75 12.19
C ASP A 23 -6.53 -4.50 11.24
N VAL A 24 -6.11 -3.25 11.08
CA VAL A 24 -5.06 -2.85 10.13
C VAL A 24 -3.86 -2.26 10.87
N GLY A 25 -2.64 -2.53 10.40
CA GLY A 25 -1.43 -2.19 11.17
C GLY A 25 -0.14 -1.99 10.37
N LEU A 26 0.92 -1.66 11.11
CA LEU A 26 2.29 -1.57 10.58
C LEU A 26 3.06 -2.89 10.70
N GLU A 27 2.63 -3.76 11.61
CA GLU A 27 3.20 -5.10 11.79
C GLU A 27 2.67 -6.08 10.74
N SER A 28 1.35 -6.25 10.69
CA SER A 28 0.61 -6.94 9.62
C SER A 28 -0.13 -5.94 8.74
N PHE A 29 -0.38 -6.31 7.48
CA PHE A 29 -1.20 -5.50 6.58
C PHE A 29 -2.65 -5.43 7.10
N TYR A 30 -3.22 -6.58 7.42
CA TYR A 30 -4.44 -6.70 8.21
C TYR A 30 -4.49 -8.02 8.97
N THR A 31 -5.34 -8.07 9.99
CA THR A 31 -5.78 -9.28 10.67
C THR A 31 -7.31 -9.30 10.70
N ASP A 32 -7.91 -10.43 10.37
CA ASP A 32 -9.36 -10.59 10.40
C ASP A 32 -9.85 -11.26 11.70
N SER A 33 -11.14 -11.15 11.99
CA SER A 33 -11.77 -11.77 13.17
C SER A 33 -11.79 -13.31 13.12
N ASN A 34 -11.42 -13.92 12.00
CA ASN A 34 -11.27 -15.37 11.85
C ASN A 34 -9.84 -15.85 12.17
N GLY A 35 -8.94 -14.92 12.53
CA GLY A 35 -7.54 -15.20 12.88
C GLY A 35 -6.59 -15.24 11.68
N HIS A 36 -7.05 -14.93 10.47
CA HIS A 36 -6.17 -14.80 9.32
C HIS A 36 -5.44 -13.46 9.37
N THR A 37 -4.15 -13.48 9.04
CA THR A 37 -3.30 -12.29 9.03
C THR A 37 -2.52 -12.21 7.73
N GLU A 38 -2.59 -11.07 7.07
CA GLU A 38 -1.82 -10.79 5.86
C GLU A 38 -0.55 -10.04 6.23
N PRO A 39 0.64 -10.49 5.79
CA PRO A 39 1.90 -9.84 6.13
C PRO A 39 2.00 -8.44 5.51
N ASN A 40 2.64 -7.50 6.22
CA ASN A 40 2.85 -6.15 5.71
C ASN A 40 3.90 -6.14 4.58
N PRO A 41 3.53 -5.81 3.33
CA PRO A 41 4.51 -5.66 2.27
C PRO A 41 5.27 -4.34 2.46
N ARG A 42 6.54 -4.45 2.89
CA ARG A 42 7.38 -3.30 3.28
C ARG A 42 7.96 -2.52 2.08
N PHE A 43 7.12 -2.14 1.12
CA PHE A 43 7.53 -1.48 -0.13
C PHE A 43 8.40 -0.24 0.10
N LEU A 44 8.03 0.60 1.07
CA LEU A 44 8.76 1.82 1.39
C LEU A 44 10.19 1.54 1.87
N LYS A 45 10.39 0.48 2.64
CA LYS A 45 11.71 0.07 3.14
C LYS A 45 12.62 -0.37 2.00
N ILE A 46 12.06 -1.02 0.98
CA ILE A 46 12.78 -1.42 -0.24
C ILE A 46 13.13 -0.18 -1.06
N ALA A 47 12.17 0.72 -1.28
CA ALA A 47 12.34 1.93 -2.07
C ALA A 47 13.33 2.94 -1.43
N GLU A 48 13.41 2.97 -0.10
CA GLU A 48 14.24 3.91 0.66
C GLU A 48 15.71 3.90 0.20
N LYS A 49 16.28 2.72 -0.06
CA LYS A 49 17.67 2.58 -0.52
C LYS A 49 17.88 3.26 -1.87
N ALA A 50 16.97 3.03 -2.82
CA ALA A 50 17.02 3.63 -4.14
C ALA A 50 16.87 5.16 -4.07
N ILE A 51 15.93 5.63 -3.24
CA ILE A 51 15.67 7.07 -3.02
C ILE A 51 16.90 7.76 -2.41
N LYS A 52 17.55 7.16 -1.40
CA LYS A 52 18.77 7.69 -0.78
C LYS A 52 19.91 7.83 -1.80
N HIS A 53 20.11 6.82 -2.63
CA HIS A 53 21.13 6.84 -3.68
C HIS A 53 20.87 7.94 -4.73
N ALA A 54 19.63 8.05 -5.21
CA ALA A 54 19.24 9.10 -6.16
C ALA A 54 19.44 10.51 -5.57
N ARG A 55 19.08 10.73 -4.30
CA ARG A 55 19.29 12.00 -3.60
C ARG A 55 20.77 12.39 -3.52
N ALA A 56 21.65 11.45 -3.17
CA ALA A 56 23.09 11.69 -3.10
C ALA A 56 23.67 12.08 -4.47
N ALA A 57 23.29 11.35 -5.53
CA ALA A 57 23.72 11.65 -6.89
C ALA A 57 23.26 13.04 -7.35
N HIS A 58 22.03 13.45 -7.00
CA HIS A 58 21.51 14.77 -7.34
C HIS A 58 22.28 15.91 -6.64
N LEU A 59 22.59 15.73 -5.35
CA LEU A 59 23.35 16.73 -4.57
C LEU A 59 24.79 16.92 -5.07
N GLN A 60 25.41 15.88 -5.62
CA GLN A 60 26.75 15.98 -6.19
C GLN A 60 26.78 16.69 -7.55
N LYS A 61 25.68 16.64 -8.32
CA LYS A 61 25.56 17.35 -9.61
C LYS A 61 25.45 18.86 -9.46
N GLY A 62 24.79 19.34 -8.40
CA GLY A 62 24.68 20.79 -8.12
C GLY A 62 25.93 21.43 -7.51
N LYS A 63 26.99 20.64 -7.25
CA LYS A 63 28.28 21.12 -6.70
C LYS A 63 29.38 21.23 -7.77
N ARG A 64 29.07 20.93 -9.03
CA ARG A 64 29.98 21.03 -10.17
C ARG A 64 29.65 22.24 -11.02
#